data_AF-A0A6I2VF09-F1
#
_entry.id   AF-A0A6I2VF09-F1
#
_cell.length_a   1.000
_cell.length_b   1.000
_cell.length_c   1.000
_cell.angle_alpha   90.00
_cell.angle_beta   90.00
_cell.angle_gamma   90.00
#
_symmetry.space_group_name_H-M   'P 1'
#
loop_
_entity.id
_entity.type
_entity.pdbx_description
1 polymer ?
#
loop_
_entity_poly.entity_id
_entity_poly.type
_entity_poly.pdbx_seq_one_letter_code
_entity_poly.pdbx_strand_id
1 'polypeptide(L)'
;EKAIRDSDLGVNPTSDGSVIRVSLPQLTEERRRDYIKVAKHKAEDARVSVRNIRRNAKDQFDRLQKDGEVGEDEVRRAEKTLDDTTHRHVEHIDEILKHKEAELLEV
;
A
#
# COMPACT_ATOMS: atom_id res chain seq x y z
N GLU A 1 -3.32 -2.49 -28.57
CA GLU A 1 -2.27 -1.49 -28.93
C GLU A 1 -2.66 -0.05 -28.58
N LYS A 2 -3.82 0.46 -29.03
CA LYS A 2 -4.22 1.87 -28.82
C LYS A 2 -4.24 2.32 -27.36
N ALA A 3 -4.85 1.54 -26.46
CA ALA A 3 -4.89 1.87 -25.02
C ALA A 3 -3.52 1.94 -24.34
N ILE A 4 -2.51 1.20 -24.83
CA ILE A 4 -1.15 1.23 -24.29
C ILE A 4 -0.43 2.50 -24.78
N ARG A 5 -0.62 2.85 -26.06
CA ARG A 5 -0.04 4.06 -26.65
C ARG A 5 -0.63 5.33 -26.03
N ASP A 6 -1.93 5.33 -25.75
CA ASP A 6 -2.65 6.47 -25.16
C ASP A 6 -2.49 6.55 -23.62
N SER A 7 -1.70 5.65 -23.01
CA SER A 7 -1.45 5.64 -21.57
C SER A 7 -0.32 6.60 -21.17
N ASP A 8 -0.30 6.99 -19.90
CA ASP A 8 0.72 7.87 -19.33
C ASP A 8 2.12 7.22 -19.21
N LEU A 9 2.31 6.01 -19.75
CA LEU A 9 3.58 5.29 -19.74
C LEU A 9 4.58 5.83 -20.76
N GLY A 10 4.14 6.62 -21.74
CA GLY A 10 5.03 7.24 -22.75
C GLY A 10 5.73 6.22 -23.66
N VAL A 11 5.10 5.07 -23.88
CA VAL A 11 5.67 3.95 -24.64
C VAL A 11 5.00 3.78 -25.99
N ASN A 12 5.78 3.35 -26.98
CA ASN A 12 5.26 2.99 -28.29
C ASN A 12 5.20 1.46 -28.44
N PRO A 13 4.02 0.84 -28.29
CA PRO A 13 3.87 -0.60 -28.51
C PRO A 13 4.10 -0.94 -29.98
N THR A 14 4.82 -2.04 -30.22
CA THR A 14 5.01 -2.71 -31.51
C THR A 14 4.34 -4.08 -31.46
N SER A 15 3.82 -4.56 -32.58
CA SER A 15 3.06 -5.81 -32.63
C SER A 15 3.54 -6.64 -33.81
N ASP A 16 3.74 -7.93 -33.59
CA ASP A 16 4.12 -8.91 -34.62
C ASP A 16 2.94 -9.78 -35.09
N GLY A 17 1.71 -9.38 -34.73
CA GLY A 17 0.46 -10.10 -35.03
C GLY A 17 0.03 -11.12 -33.99
N SER A 18 0.93 -11.54 -33.08
CA SER A 18 0.63 -12.47 -31.99
C SER A 18 1.02 -11.93 -30.61
N VAL A 19 2.03 -11.07 -30.54
CA VAL A 19 2.60 -10.49 -29.32
C VAL A 19 2.76 -8.98 -29.49
N ILE A 20 2.37 -8.24 -28.45
CA ILE A 20 2.63 -6.80 -28.34
C ILE A 20 3.90 -6.60 -27.50
N ARG A 21 4.95 -6.05 -28.12
CA ARG A 21 6.20 -5.65 -27.47
C ARG A 21 6.18 -4.17 -27.12
N VAL A 22 6.57 -3.85 -25.89
CA VAL A 22 6.63 -2.47 -25.40
C VAL A 22 8.04 -2.20 -24.91
N SER A 23 8.75 -1.31 -25.60
CA SER A 23 10.07 -0.85 -25.15
C SER A 23 9.88 0.28 -24.14
N LEU A 24 10.20 0.01 -22.88
CA LEU A 24 10.19 1.01 -21.81
C LEU A 24 11.53 1.77 -21.83
N PRO A 25 11.54 3.08 -22.17
CA PRO A 25 12.74 3.87 -22.07
C PRO A 25 13.16 4.03 -20.60
N GLN A 26 14.45 4.25 -20.36
CA GLN A 26 14.90 4.58 -19.01
C GLN A 26 14.20 5.86 -18.53
N LEU A 27 13.72 5.82 -17.28
CA LEU A 27 13.10 7.00 -16.66
C LEU A 27 14.16 8.07 -16.43
N THR A 28 13.82 9.32 -16.75
CA THR A 28 14.61 10.49 -16.34
C THR A 28 14.60 10.61 -14.81
N GLU A 29 15.63 11.28 -14.25
CA GLU A 29 15.71 11.49 -12.80
C GLU A 29 14.49 12.24 -12.26
N GLU A 30 13.97 13.21 -13.01
CA GLU A 30 12.75 13.95 -12.67
C GLU A 30 11.53 13.03 -12.56
N ARG A 31 11.33 12.13 -13.53
CA ARG A 31 10.23 11.15 -13.52
C ARG A 31 10.35 10.17 -12.35
N ARG A 32 11.56 9.72 -12.03
CA ARG A 32 11.83 8.84 -10.87
C ARG A 32 11.44 9.54 -9.56
N ARG A 33 11.83 10.81 -9.39
CA ARG A 33 11.46 11.62 -8.22
C ARG A 33 9.95 11.80 -8.08
N ASP A 34 9.23 12.00 -9.18
CA ASP A 34 7.77 12.11 -9.14
C ASP A 34 7.10 10.79 -8.76
N TYR A 35 7.58 9.65 -9.27
CA TYR A 35 7.06 8.35 -8.84
C TYR A 35 7.37 8.03 -7.37
N ILE A 36 8.50 8.48 -6.82
CA ILE A 36 8.77 8.38 -5.39
C ILE A 36 7.73 9.16 -4.58
N LYS A 37 7.34 10.36 -5.00
CA LYS A 37 6.26 11.13 -4.33
C LYS A 37 4.94 10.37 -4.34
N VAL A 38 4.58 9.77 -5.48
CA VAL A 38 3.37 8.95 -5.62
C VAL A 38 3.42 7.73 -4.69
N ALA A 39 4.57 7.04 -4.63
CA ALA A 39 4.76 5.90 -3.74
C ALA A 39 4.59 6.30 -2.25
N LYS A 40 5.20 7.42 -1.83
CA LYS A 40 5.04 7.96 -0.46
C LYS A 40 3.59 8.29 -0.14
N HIS A 41 2.87 8.91 -1.07
CA HIS A 41 1.47 9.23 -0.87
C HIS A 41 0.62 7.97 -0.67
N LYS A 42 0.81 6.96 -1.52
CA LYS A 42 0.12 5.66 -1.39
C LYS A 42 0.44 4.96 -0.08
N ALA A 43 1.68 5.03 0.38
CA ALA A 43 2.08 4.45 1.66
C ALA A 43 1.36 5.14 2.83
N GLU A 44 1.26 6.48 2.82
CA GLU A 44 0.53 7.18 3.89
C GLU A 44 -0.97 6.87 3.86
N ASP A 45 -1.60 6.82 2.69
CA ASP A 45 -3.02 6.43 2.56
C ASP A 45 -3.25 5.01 3.11
N ALA A 46 -2.32 4.09 2.82
CA ALA A 46 -2.38 2.73 3.35
C ALA A 46 -2.27 2.70 4.88
N ARG A 47 -1.32 3.46 5.47
CA ARG A 47 -1.18 3.56 6.94
C ARG A 47 -2.43 4.16 7.58
N VAL A 48 -3.01 5.21 6.97
CA VAL A 48 -4.27 5.80 7.44
C VAL A 48 -5.40 4.78 7.42
N SER A 49 -5.52 4.00 6.35
CA SER A 49 -6.51 2.92 6.24
C SER A 49 -6.35 1.88 7.37
N VAL A 50 -5.13 1.39 7.60
CA VAL A 50 -4.84 0.44 8.69
C VAL A 50 -5.22 1.02 10.05
N ARG A 51 -4.87 2.28 10.33
CA ARG A 51 -5.22 2.95 11.60
C ARG A 51 -6.73 3.12 11.78
N ASN A 52 -7.47 3.38 10.70
CA ASN A 52 -8.92 3.49 10.72
C ASN A 52 -9.58 2.12 11.00
N ILE A 53 -9.09 1.05 10.37
CA ILE A 53 -9.55 -0.32 10.63
C ILE A 53 -9.32 -0.68 12.10
N ARG A 54 -8.14 -0.38 12.65
CA ARG A 54 -7.85 -0.59 14.07
C ARG A 54 -8.83 0.14 14.98
N ARG A 55 -9.12 1.42 14.68
CA ARG A 55 -10.09 2.21 15.46
C ARG A 55 -11.46 1.55 15.46
N ASN A 56 -11.96 1.15 14.27
CA ASN A 56 -13.25 0.48 14.14
C ASN A 56 -13.31 -0.83 14.92
N ALA A 57 -12.23 -1.63 14.90
CA ALA A 57 -12.14 -2.88 15.65
C ALA A 57 -12.14 -2.64 17.17
N LYS A 58 -11.41 -1.63 17.66
CA LYS A 58 -11.44 -1.24 19.08
C LYS A 58 -12.83 -0.78 19.51
N ASP A 59 -13.49 0.05 18.71
CA ASP A 59 -14.87 0.50 18.98
C ASP A 59 -15.85 -0.68 19.05
N GLN A 60 -15.61 -1.76 18.30
CA GLN A 60 -16.40 -2.99 18.40
C GLN A 60 -16.12 -3.75 19.69
N PHE A 61 -14.85 -3.89 20.11
CA PHE A 61 -14.51 -4.53 21.38
C PHE A 61 -15.12 -3.80 22.57
N ASP A 62 -15.06 -2.46 22.58
CA ASP A 62 -15.66 -1.64 23.63
C ASP A 62 -17.19 -1.80 23.72
N ARG A 63 -17.86 -2.04 22.59
CA ARG A 63 -19.31 -2.32 22.55
C ARG A 63 -19.61 -3.70 23.12
N LEU A 64 -18.93 -4.74 22.62
CA LEU A 64 -19.13 -6.11 23.09
C LEU A 64 -18.86 -6.26 24.61
N GLN A 65 -17.88 -5.52 25.13
CA GLN A 65 -17.61 -5.45 26.57
C GLN A 65 -18.79 -4.83 27.35
N LYS A 66 -19.34 -3.72 26.86
CA LYS A 66 -20.47 -3.03 27.48
C LYS A 66 -21.74 -3.86 27.45
N ASP A 67 -21.95 -4.61 26.37
CA ASP A 67 -23.09 -5.49 26.18
C ASP A 67 -22.96 -6.80 27.00
N GLY A 68 -21.79 -7.02 27.63
CA GLY A 68 -21.50 -8.17 28.48
C GLY A 68 -21.29 -9.47 27.70
N GLU A 69 -21.11 -9.39 26.38
CA GLU A 69 -20.89 -10.55 25.51
C GLU A 69 -19.49 -11.14 25.67
N VAL A 70 -18.52 -10.34 26.12
CA VAL A 70 -17.12 -10.74 26.36
C VAL A 70 -16.59 -10.14 27.65
N GLY A 71 -15.76 -10.91 28.36
CA GLY A 71 -15.12 -10.47 29.60
C GLY A 71 -13.96 -9.49 29.36
N GLU A 72 -13.65 -8.67 30.37
CA GLU A 72 -12.58 -7.65 30.29
C GLU A 72 -11.20 -8.23 29.94
N ASP A 73 -10.89 -9.42 30.46
CA ASP A 73 -9.62 -10.10 30.22
C ASP A 73 -9.49 -10.62 28.78
N GLU A 74 -10.61 -10.91 28.12
CA GLU A 74 -10.63 -11.31 26.71
C GLU A 74 -10.45 -10.09 25.81
N VAL A 75 -11.16 -9.00 26.10
CA VAL A 75 -11.02 -7.72 25.41
C VAL A 75 -9.58 -7.21 25.48
N ARG A 76 -8.95 -7.21 26.67
CA ARG A 76 -7.56 -6.78 26.83
C ARG A 76 -6.57 -7.61 25.99
N ARG A 77 -6.82 -8.92 25.85
CA ARG A 77 -6.00 -9.81 25.00
C ARG A 77 -6.23 -9.53 23.51
N ALA A 78 -7.48 -9.30 23.12
CA ALA A 78 -7.84 -8.94 21.75
C ALA A 78 -7.23 -7.59 21.34
N GLU A 79 -7.30 -6.57 22.21
CA GLU A 79 -6.68 -5.26 22.00
C GLU A 79 -5.16 -5.37 21.79
N LYS A 80 -4.46 -6.13 22.64
CA LYS A 80 -3.01 -6.35 22.46
C LYS A 80 -2.70 -6.98 21.09
N THR A 81 -3.46 -8.00 20.71
CA THR A 81 -3.28 -8.68 19.42
C THR A 81 -3.58 -7.76 18.24
N LEU A 82 -4.59 -6.90 18.38
CA LEU A 82 -4.97 -5.89 17.40
C LEU A 82 -3.85 -4.86 17.22
N ASP A 83 -3.25 -4.38 18.31
CA ASP A 83 -2.13 -3.44 18.26
C ASP A 83 -0.89 -4.07 17.63
N ASP A 84 -0.52 -5.29 18.05
CA ASP A 84 0.62 -6.03 17.47
C ASP A 84 0.43 -6.26 15.96
N THR A 85 -0.78 -6.62 15.54
CA THR A 85 -1.11 -6.84 14.12
C THR A 85 -1.10 -5.54 13.33
N THR A 86 -1.63 -4.45 13.91
CA THR A 86 -1.59 -3.12 13.30
C THR A 86 -0.16 -2.67 13.09
N HIS A 87 0.70 -2.82 14.12
CA HIS A 87 2.10 -2.43 14.05
C HIS A 87 2.84 -3.18 12.94
N ARG A 88 2.68 -4.51 12.87
CA ARG A 88 3.27 -5.35 11.83
C ARG A 88 2.89 -4.92 10.42
N HIS A 89 1.63 -4.54 10.20
CA HIS A 89 1.19 -4.07 8.89
C HIS A 89 1.72 -2.68 8.54
N VAL A 90 1.87 -1.79 9.53
CA VAL A 90 2.52 -0.49 9.31
C VAL A 90 3.99 -0.67 8.94
N GLU A 91 4.72 -1.54 9.65
CA GLU A 91 6.11 -1.86 9.33
C GLU A 91 6.25 -2.46 7.93
N HIS A 92 5.37 -3.38 7.55
CA HIS A 92 5.38 -3.97 6.21
C HIS A 92 5.11 -2.92 5.11
N ILE A 93 4.24 -1.93 5.36
CA ILE A 93 4.04 -0.81 4.42
C ILE A 93 5.34 -0.01 4.26
N ASP A 94 6.07 0.22 5.36
CA ASP A 94 7.32 0.97 5.36
C ASP A 94 8.44 0.23 4.62
N GLU A 95 8.51 -1.09 4.80
CA GLU A 95 9.42 -1.96 4.06
C GLU A 95 9.13 -1.92 2.55
N ILE A 96 7.86 -2.09 2.13
CA ILE A 96 7.46 -2.02 0.72
C ILE A 96 7.81 -0.66 0.12
N LEU A 97 7.53 0.42 0.84
CA LEU A 97 7.87 1.78 0.39
C LEU A 97 9.39 1.90 0.18
N LYS A 98 10.19 1.49 1.16
CA LYS A 98 11.65 1.54 1.08
C LYS A 98 12.19 0.74 -0.11
N HIS A 99 11.66 -0.46 -0.33
CA HIS A 99 12.01 -1.28 -1.49
C HIS A 99 11.66 -0.58 -2.81
N LYS A 100 10.46 0.01 -2.91
CA LYS A 100 10.04 0.72 -4.11
C LYS A 100 10.86 1.99 -4.38
N GLU A 101 11.25 2.70 -3.32
CA GLU A 101 12.14 3.85 -3.44
C GLU A 101 13.52 3.45 -3.94
N ALA A 102 14.09 2.37 -3.40
CA ALA A 102 15.38 1.83 -3.86
C ALA A 102 15.31 1.42 -5.34
N GLU A 103 14.27 0.69 -5.74
CA GLU A 103 14.06 0.26 -7.14
C GLU A 103 13.94 1.46 -8.11
N LEU A 104 13.31 2.56 -7.68
CA LEU A 104 13.19 3.77 -8.51
C LEU A 104 14.51 4.56 -8.60
N LEU A 105 15.41 4.39 -7.64
CA LEU A 105 16.71 5.07 -7.60
C LEU A 105 17.83 4.24 -8.26
N GLU A 106 17.78 2.91 -8.20
CA GLU A 106 18.70 2.02 -8.92
C GLU A 106 18.47 2.07 -10.45
N VAL A 107 19.56 2.01 -11.22
CA VAL A 107 19.56 1.93 -12.69
C VAL A 107 20.01 0.55 -13.10
#